data_AF-A0A8B9MJI4-F1
#
_entry.id   AF-A0A8B9MJI4-F1
#
_cell.length_a   1.000
_cell.length_b   1.000
_cell.length_c   1.000
_cell.angle_alpha   90.00
_cell.angle_beta   90.00
_cell.angle_gamma   90.00
#
_symmetry.space_group_name_H-M   'P 1'
#
loop_
_entity.id
_entity.type
_entity.pdbx_description
1 polymer ?
#
loop_
_entity_poly.entity_id
_entity_poly.type
_entity_poly.pdbx_seq_one_letter_code
_entity_poly.pdbx_strand_id
1 'polypeptide(L)' 'MIIGTLKGFDQTINLILDESHERVFSSSQGVEQVVLGLYIVRGDNVAVIGEIDEETDSALDLGNIRAEPLNSVVH' A
#
# COMPACT_ATOMS: atom_id res chain seq x y z
N MET A 1 -2.21 3.52 1.82
CA MET A 1 -1.01 2.89 1.20
C MET A 1 -1.36 1.46 0.85
N ILE A 2 -1.19 1.04 -0.41
CA ILE A 2 -1.57 -0.31 -0.83
C ILE A 2 -0.38 -1.25 -0.70
N ILE A 3 -0.62 -2.40 -0.07
CA ILE A 3 0.31 -3.52 0.04
C ILE A 3 -0.31 -4.70 -0.69
N GLY A 4 0.49 -5.47 -1.43
CA GLY A 4 0.04 -6.68 -2.10
C GLY A 4 1.14 -7.31 -2.91
N THR A 5 0.89 -8.51 -3.43
CA THR A 5 1.84 -9.21 -4.30
C THR A 5 1.70 -8.71 -5.73
N LEU A 6 2.75 -8.08 -6.26
CA LEU A 6 2.78 -7.67 -7.66
C LEU A 6 2.81 -8.90 -8.58
N LYS A 7 1.71 -9.16 -9.29
CA LYS A 7 1.60 -10.27 -10.25
C LYS A 7 1.98 -9.87 -11.66
N GLY A 8 1.85 -8.60 -12.01
CA GLY A 8 2.18 -8.10 -13.33
C GLY A 8 2.14 -6.58 -13.43
N PHE A 9 2.89 -6.08 -14.40
CA PHE A 9 2.90 -4.67 -14.77
C PHE A 9 3.09 -4.51 -16.28
N ASP A 10 2.78 -3.34 -16.82
CA ASP A 10 3.04 -2.97 -18.22
C ASP A 10 3.98 -1.76 -18.36
N GLN A 11 4.29 -1.38 -19.60
CA GLN A 11 5.18 -0.25 -19.93
C GLN A 11 4.65 1.12 -19.48
N THR A 12 3.36 1.20 -19.13
CA THR A 12 2.71 2.40 -18.60
C THR A 12 2.51 2.35 -17.10
N ILE A 13 3.07 1.33 -16.41
CA ILE A 13 3.01 1.14 -14.96
C ILE A 13 1.60 0.85 -14.47
N ASN A 14 0.71 0.30 -15.30
CA ASN A 14 -0.50 -0.32 -14.77
C ASN A 14 -0.09 -1.57 -13.97
N LEU A 15 -0.63 -1.73 -12.76
CA LEU A 15 -0.23 -2.79 -11.82
C LEU A 15 -1.39 -3.76 -11.59
N ILE A 16 -1.08 -5.05 -11.55
CA ILE A 16 -1.97 -6.10 -11.05
C ILE A 16 -1.41 -6.56 -9.71
N LEU A 17 -2.15 -6.30 -8.63
CA LEU A 17 -1.81 -6.70 -7.27
C LEU A 17 -2.76 -7.80 -6.81
N ASP A 18 -2.22 -8.86 -6.22
CA ASP A 18 -2.99 -9.93 -5.59
C ASP A 18 -2.84 -9.87 -4.08
N GLU A 19 -3.78 -10.49 -3.36
CA GLU A 19 -3.84 -10.50 -1.88
C GLU A 19 -3.67 -9.11 -1.26
N SER A 20 -4.18 -8.08 -1.95
CA SER A 20 -3.89 -6.70 -1.58
C SER A 20 -4.76 -6.19 -0.44
N HIS A 21 -4.18 -5.29 0.35
CA HIS A 21 -4.87 -4.54 1.40
C HIS A 21 -4.33 -3.11 1.46
N GLU A 22 -5.18 -2.18 1.88
CA GLU A 22 -4.78 -0.81 2.12
C GLU A 22 -4.49 -0.58 3.61
N ARG A 23 -3.32 -0.01 3.91
CA ARG A 23 -2.95 0.55 5.21
C ARG A 23 -3.36 2.02 5.29
N VAL A 24 -4.23 2.32 6.24
CA VAL A 24 -4.69 3.68 6.56
C VAL A 24 -4.01 4.14 7.85
N PHE A 25 -3.22 5.20 7.76
CA PHE A 25 -2.47 5.75 8.89
C PHE A 25 -3.24 6.92 9.51
N SER A 26 -3.18 7.01 10.84
CA SER A 26 -3.79 8.06 11.64
C SER A 26 -2.82 8.52 12.72
N SER A 27 -2.92 9.79 13.11
CA SER A 27 -2.16 10.34 14.24
C SER A 27 -2.76 9.98 15.60
N SER A 28 -4.01 9.52 15.63
CA SER A 28 -4.75 9.20 16.87
C SER A 28 -4.97 7.70 17.09
N GLN A 29 -5.05 6.91 16.02
CA GLN A 29 -5.36 5.49 16.06
C GLN A 29 -4.25 4.67 15.38
N GLY A 30 -4.19 3.38 15.71
CA GLY A 30 -3.31 2.43 15.02
C GLY A 30 -3.67 2.29 13.55
N VAL A 31 -2.79 1.64 12.79
CA VAL A 31 -2.99 1.43 11.36
C VAL A 31 -4.15 0.48 11.11
N GLU A 32 -5.10 0.90 10.28
CA GLU A 32 -6.20 0.06 9.82
C GLU A 32 -5.82 -0.63 8.50
N GLN A 33 -6.23 -1.90 8.35
CA GLN A 33 -6.03 -2.68 7.13
C GLN A 33 -7.38 -2.98 6.46
N VAL A 34 -7.56 -2.49 5.24
CA VAL A 34 -8.77 -2.71 4.43
C VAL A 34 -8.44 -3.70 3.32
N VAL A 35 -9.09 -4.87 3.32
CA VAL A 35 -8.84 -5.92 2.31
C VAL A 35 -9.43 -5.52 0.95
N LEU A 36 -8.62 -5.68 -0.09
CA LEU A 36 -8.99 -5.40 -1.49
C LEU A 36 -8.97 -6.67 -2.36
N GLY A 37 -8.08 -7.62 -2.06
CA GLY A 37 -7.92 -8.86 -2.84
C GLY A 37 -7.19 -8.63 -4.16
N LEU A 38 -7.75 -9.07 -5.28
CA LEU A 38 -7.22 -8.77 -6.61
C LEU A 38 -7.55 -7.32 -6.98
N TYR A 39 -6.52 -6.50 -7.18
CA TYR A 39 -6.65 -5.06 -7.40
C TYR A 39 -5.81 -4.58 -8.58
N ILE A 40 -6.42 -3.78 -9.46
CA ILE A 40 -5.74 -3.20 -10.63
C ILE A 40 -5.56 -1.70 -10.41
N VAL A 41 -4.31 -1.23 -10.47
CA VAL A 41 -3.96 0.18 -10.34
C VAL A 41 -3.57 0.73 -11.70
N ARG A 42 -4.17 1.86 -12.10
CA ARG A 42 -3.77 2.58 -13.32
C ARG A 42 -2.46 3.32 -13.08
N GLY A 43 -1.52 3.23 -14.03
CA GLY A 43 -0.17 3.78 -13.89
C GLY A 43 -0.10 5.28 -13.64
N ASP A 44 -1.03 6.07 -14.20
CA ASP A 44 -1.12 7.51 -13.95
C ASP A 44 -1.39 7.86 -12.47
N ASN A 45 -1.88 6.90 -11.68
CA ASN A 45 -2.14 7.06 -10.25
C ASN A 45 -1.03 6.45 -9.36
N VAL A 46 0.02 5.88 -9.95
CA VAL A 46 1.14 5.29 -9.22
C VAL A 46 2.18 6.36 -8.93
N ALA A 47 2.40 6.66 -7.66
CA ALA A 47 3.45 7.60 -7.24
C ALA A 47 4.81 6.90 -7.05
N VAL A 48 4.84 5.83 -6.25
CA VAL A 48 6.06 5.08 -5.90
C VAL A 48 5.70 3.61 -5.71
N ILE A 49 6.62 2.71 -6.05
CA ILE A 49 6.57 1.28 -5.72
C ILE A 49 7.82 0.97 -4.90
N GLY A 50 7.66 0.34 -3.75
CA GLY A 50 8.76 -0.08 -2.87
C GLY A 50 8.67 -1.57 -2.59
N GLU A 51 9.81 -2.26 -2.68
CA GLU A 51 9.95 -3.64 -2.21
C GLU A 51 9.96 -3.65 -0.68
N ILE A 52 9.33 -4.67 -0.09
CA ILE A 52 9.19 -4.83 1.35
C ILE A 52 9.74 -6.21 1.73
N ASP A 53 10.51 -6.27 2.79
CA ASP A 53 10.92 -7.53 3.42
C ASP A 53 9.76 -8.09 4.25
N GLU A 54 9.22 -9.24 3.85
CA GLU A 54 8.01 -9.82 4.44
C GLU A 54 8.19 -10.21 5.92
N GLU A 55 9.39 -10.66 6.31
CA GLU A 55 9.70 -11.03 7.70
C GLU A 55 9.69 -9.80 8.60
N THR A 56 10.37 -8.74 8.19
CA THR A 56 10.42 -7.47 8.90
C THR A 56 9.04 -6.84 9.02
N ASP A 57 8.26 -6.85 7.94
CA ASP A 57 6.92 -6.26 7.91
C ASP A 57 5.93 -7.00 8.80
N SER A 58 5.99 -8.35 8.82
CA SER A 58 5.15 -9.18 9.68
C SER A 58 5.44 -9.01 11.17
N ALA A 59 6.64 -8.54 11.53
CA ALA A 59 7.02 -8.26 12.92
C ALA A 59 6.53 -6.90 13.44
N LEU A 60 5.98 -6.04 12.58
CA LEU A 60 5.51 -4.71 12.97
C LEU A 60 4.20 -4.76 13.76
N ASP A 61 4.16 -4.03 14.87
CA ASP A 61 2.93 -3.80 15.63
C ASP A 61 2.12 -2.65 15.02
N LEU A 62 1.41 -2.96 13.94
CA LEU A 62 0.57 -2.00 13.20
C LEU A 62 -0.46 -1.28 14.09
N GLY A 63 -0.97 -1.94 15.12
CA GLY A 63 -1.96 -1.37 16.04
C GLY A 63 -1.43 -0.23 16.90
N ASN A 64 -0.10 -0.13 17.06
CA ASN A 64 0.56 0.93 17.84
C ASN A 64 1.32 1.95 16.99
N ILE A 65 1.39 1.76 15.67
CA ILE A 65 1.99 2.72 14.75
C ILE A 65 1.02 3.89 14.51
N ARG A 66 1.54 5.11 14.66
CA ARG A 66 0.81 6.36 14.40
C ARG A 66 1.61 7.24 13.46
N ALA A 67 0.93 7.79 12.46
CA ALA A 67 1.54 8.70 11.50
C ALA A 67 0.47 9.62 10.90
N GLU A 68 0.90 10.81 10.47
CA GLU A 68 0.02 11.69 9.70
C GLU A 68 -0.33 11.05 8.34
N PRO A 69 -1.56 11.27 7.83
CA PRO A 69 -1.94 10.80 6.50
C PRO A 69 -0.98 11.32 5.41
N LEU A 70 -0.76 10.49 4.39
CA LEU A 70 0.04 10.89 3.24
C LEU A 70 -0.70 11.95 2.42
N ASN A 71 0.02 13.00 2.03
CA ASN A 71 -0.50 14.03 1.13
C ASN A 71 -0.73 13.46 -0.28
N SER A 72 -1.72 14.00 -0.97
CA SER A 72 -1.92 13.75 -2.40
C SER A 72 -0.80 14.39 -3.23
N VAL A 73 -0.49 13.80 -4.39
CA VAL A 73 0.43 14.40 -5.37
C VAL A 73 -0.23 15.63 -5.99
N VAL A 74 0.46 16.77 -5.92
CA VAL A 74 0.04 18.03 -6.58
C VAL A 74 0.75 18.13 -7.93
N HIS A 75 -0.01 18.39 -9.00
CA HIS A 75 0.50 18.58 -10.36
C HIS A 75 0.71 20.06 -10.69
#